data_AF-A0A7Z9G4P0-F1
#
_entry.id   AF-A0A7Z9G4P0-F1
#
_cell.length_a   1.000
_cell.length_b   1.000
_cell.length_c   1.000
_cell.angle_alpha   90.00
_cell.angle_beta   90.00
_cell.angle_gamma   90.00
#
_symmetry.space_group_name_H-M   'P 1'
#
loop_
_entity.id
_entity.type
_entity.pdbx_description
1 polymer ?
#
loop_
_entity_poly.entity_id
_entity_poly.type
_entity_poly.pdbx_seq_one_letter_code
_entity_poly.pdbx_strand_id
1 'polypeptide(L)' 'MAKLVIVESPTKARTIGRFLPEEYQVEACMGHVRDLPGSAAEVPASYKGQAWAKELGINVGDGFEPLYVIPARLYYWS' A
#
# COMPACT_ATOMS: atom_id res chain seq x y z
N MET A 1 25.70 -2.93 -6.71
CA MET A 1 24.27 -2.56 -6.60
C MET A 1 23.77 -3.23 -5.33
N ALA A 2 23.16 -2.49 -4.41
CA ALA A 2 22.67 -3.07 -3.16
C ALA A 2 21.39 -3.89 -3.41
N LYS A 3 21.22 -5.00 -2.68
CA LYS A 3 20.02 -5.84 -2.71
C LYS A 3 18.98 -5.23 -1.77
N LEU A 4 17.84 -4.81 -2.30
CA LEU A 4 16.76 -4.20 -1.50
C LEU A 4 15.86 -5.28 -0.88
N VAL A 5 15.61 -5.16 0.42
CA VAL A 5 14.67 -5.97 1.20
C VAL A 5 13.63 -5.02 1.80
N ILE A 6 12.35 -5.30 1.58
CA ILE A 6 11.24 -4.52 2.13
C ILE A 6 10.54 -5.35 3.21
N VAL A 7 10.30 -4.75 4.38
CA VAL A 7 9.64 -5.37 5.54
C VAL A 7 8.48 -4.50 6.03
N GLU A 8 7.58 -5.03 6.86
CA GLU A 8 6.37 -4.27 7.22
C GLU A 8 6.59 -3.16 8.25
N SER A 9 7.58 -3.31 9.14
CA SER A 9 7.77 -2.42 10.28
C SER A 9 9.22 -1.92 10.44
N PRO A 10 9.43 -0.71 10.98
CA PRO A 10 10.76 -0.17 11.29
C PRO A 10 11.59 -1.09 12.20
N THR A 11 10.93 -1.71 13.18
CA THR A 11 11.60 -2.61 14.14
C THR A 11 12.16 -3.84 13.44
N LYS A 12 11.42 -4.44 12.50
CA LYS A 12 11.96 -5.55 11.70
C LYS A 12 13.09 -5.09 10.79
N ALA A 13 13.00 -3.90 10.18
CA ALA A 13 14.06 -3.40 9.32
C ALA A 13 15.39 -3.28 10.09
N ARG A 14 15.34 -2.69 11.28
CA ARG A 14 16.49 -2.58 12.20
C ARG A 14 17.01 -3.95 12.65
N THR A 15 16.12 -4.90 12.91
CA THR A 15 16.50 -6.23 13.40
C THR A 15 17.15 -7.06 12.30
N ILE A 16 16.52 -7.13 11.13
CA ILE A 16 17.01 -7.89 9.98
C ILE A 16 18.30 -7.27 9.42
N GLY A 17 18.39 -5.94 9.38
CA GLY A 17 19.61 -5.23 8.95
C GLY A 17 20.84 -5.55 9.79
N ARG A 18 20.70 -6.01 11.04
CA ARG A 18 21.83 -6.47 11.87
C ARG A 18 22.34 -7.86 11.49
N PHE A 19 21.53 -8.66 10.79
CA PHE A 19 21.88 -10.02 10.41
C PHE A 19 22.40 -10.13 8.97
N LEU A 20 22.09 -9.16 8.11
CA LEU A 20 22.46 -9.18 6.71
C LEU A 20 23.79 -8.44 6.46
N PRO A 21 24.61 -8.87 5.47
CA PRO A 21 25.80 -8.13 5.07
C PRO A 21 25.47 -6.74 4.51
N GLU A 22 26.46 -5.85 4.48
CA GLU A 22 26.31 -4.44 4.04
C GLU A 22 25.84 -4.26 2.58
N GLU A 23 25.89 -5.32 1.77
CA GLU A 23 25.34 -5.31 0.41
C GLU A 23 23.80 -5.28 0.36
N TYR A 24 23.12 -5.41 1.50
CA TYR A 24 21.67 -5.34 1.61
C TYR A 24 21.19 -3.99 2.15
N GLN A 25 20.17 -3.43 1.52
CA GLN A 25 19.41 -2.30 2.04
C GLN A 25 18.06 -2.82 2.56
N VAL A 26 17.74 -2.56 3.83
CA VAL A 26 16.49 -3.03 4.45
C VAL A 26 15.59 -1.85 4.79
N GLU A 27 14.44 -1.74 4.12
CA GLU A 27 13.49 -0.64 4.27
C GLU A 27 12.13 -1.12 4.78
N ALA A 28 11.42 -0.28 5.53
CA ALA A 28 10.08 -0.60 6.01
C ALA A 28 9.00 0.03 5.10
N CYS A 29 7.99 -0.74 4.69
CA CYS A 29 6.84 -0.25 3.94
C CYS A 29 5.77 0.42 4.82
N MET A 30 5.96 0.40 6.14
CA MET A 30 5.09 1.06 7.13
C MET A 30 3.63 0.58 7.06
N GLY A 31 3.41 -0.71 6.80
CA GLY A 31 2.08 -1.32 6.68
C GLY A 31 1.61 -1.47 5.23
N HIS A 32 0.30 -1.33 5.00
CA HIS A 32 -0.32 -1.51 3.68
C HIS A 32 0.07 -0.37 2.72
N VAL A 33 0.53 -0.74 1.52
CA VAL A 33 0.90 0.22 0.46
C VAL A 33 -0.27 0.59 -0.46
N ARG A 34 -1.32 -0.24 -0.47
CA ARG A 34 -2.56 -0.01 -1.19
C ARG A 34 -3.73 -0.50 -0.36
N ASP A 35 -4.85 0.18 -0.51
CA ASP A 35 -6.13 -0.20 0.09
C ASP A 35 -7.29 0.18 -0.86
N LEU A 36 -8.51 -0.20 -0.52
CA LEU A 36 -9.70 0.34 -1.15
C LEU A 36 -9.81 1.85 -0.87
N PRO A 37 -10.43 2.64 -1.76
CA PRO A 37 -10.60 4.07 -1.53
C PRO A 37 -11.42 4.32 -0.26
N GLY A 38 -10.83 5.01 0.72
CA GLY A 38 -11.51 5.38 1.96
C GLY A 38 -12.50 6.54 1.77
N SER A 39 -12.38 7.27 0.66
CA SER A 39 -13.21 8.41 0.32
C SER A 39 -13.34 8.60 -1.19
N ALA A 40 -14.39 9.32 -1.62
CA ALA A 40 -14.61 9.65 -3.03
C ALA A 40 -13.46 10.46 -3.66
N ALA A 41 -12.68 11.17 -2.86
CA ALA A 41 -11.55 11.96 -3.32
C ALA A 41 -10.35 11.09 -3.73
N GLU A 42 -10.26 9.86 -3.19
CA GLU A 42 -9.18 8.92 -3.49
C GLU A 42 -9.42 8.14 -4.79
N VAL A 43 -10.63 8.19 -5.35
CA VAL A 43 -10.98 7.49 -6.60
C VAL A 43 -10.27 8.16 -7.80
N PRO A 44 -9.43 7.43 -8.56
CA PRO A 44 -8.72 7.98 -9.71
C PRO A 44 -9.66 8.46 -10.81
N ALA A 45 -9.19 9.41 -11.62
CA ALA A 45 -9.98 9.99 -12.70
C ALA A 45 -10.51 8.95 -13.71
N SER A 46 -9.76 7.88 -13.96
CA SER A 46 -10.17 6.78 -14.86
C SER A 46 -11.39 6.00 -14.38
N TYR A 47 -11.71 6.05 -13.09
CA TYR A 47 -12.85 5.37 -12.48
C TYR A 47 -14.00 6.34 -12.15
N LYS A 48 -13.85 7.64 -12.44
CA LYS A 48 -14.93 8.62 -12.24
C LYS A 48 -16.12 8.30 -13.14
N GLY A 49 -17.31 8.21 -12.55
CA GLY A 49 -18.55 7.84 -13.24
C GLY A 49 -18.96 6.38 -13.02
N GLN A 50 -18.06 5.53 -12.50
CA GLN A 50 -18.41 4.18 -12.06
C GLN A 50 -18.89 4.25 -10.60
N ALA A 51 -20.20 4.03 -10.37
CA ALA A 51 -20.80 4.18 -9.05
C ALA A 51 -20.12 3.28 -7.99
N TRP A 52 -19.84 2.03 -8.37
CA TRP A 52 -19.20 1.04 -7.49
C TRP A 52 -17.82 1.48 -6.98
N ALA A 53 -17.06 2.23 -7.79
CA ALA A 53 -15.71 2.68 -7.46
C ALA A 53 -15.70 3.69 -6.31
N LYS A 54 -16.74 4.54 -6.22
CA LYS A 54 -16.90 5.53 -5.15
C LYS A 54 -17.57 4.95 -3.90
N GLU A 55 -18.51 4.03 -4.08
CA GLU A 55 -19.35 3.54 -2.99
C GLU A 55 -18.68 2.42 -2.18
N LEU A 56 -18.16 1.41 -2.87
CA LEU A 56 -17.62 0.21 -2.24
C LEU A 56 -16.14 -0.02 -2.56
N GLY A 57 -15.66 0.51 -3.68
CA GLY A 57 -14.33 0.17 -4.20
C GLY A 57 -14.25 -1.29 -4.71
N ILE A 58 -15.37 -2.00 -4.79
CA ILE A 58 -15.46 -3.38 -5.29
C ILE A 58 -16.60 -3.45 -6.31
N ASN A 59 -16.31 -3.96 -7.50
CA ASN A 59 -17.30 -4.14 -8.55
C ASN A 59 -18.08 -5.44 -8.37
N VAL A 60 -19.17 -5.41 -7.60
CA VAL A 60 -20.01 -6.60 -7.34
C VAL A 60 -20.71 -7.12 -8.60
N GLY A 61 -20.91 -6.26 -9.59
CA GLY A 61 -21.54 -6.62 -10.88
C GLY A 61 -20.60 -7.32 -11.86
N ASP A 62 -19.29 -7.25 -11.63
CA ASP A 62 -18.27 -7.79 -12.53
C ASP A 62 -17.14 -8.44 -11.72
N GLY A 63 -17.34 -9.71 -11.36
CA GLY A 63 -16.28 -10.56 -10.80
C GLY A 63 -15.69 -10.12 -9.47
N PHE A 64 -16.31 -9.17 -8.76
CA PHE A 64 -15.76 -8.55 -7.53
C PHE A 64 -14.40 -7.87 -7.76
N GLU A 65 -14.22 -7.23 -8.92
CA GLU A 65 -12.97 -6.50 -9.22
C GLU A 65 -12.72 -5.39 -8.16
N PRO A 66 -11.57 -5.40 -7.46
CA PRO A 66 -11.26 -4.37 -6.48
C PRO A 66 -10.55 -3.16 -7.11
N LEU A 67 -10.92 -1.96 -6.69
CA LEU A 67 -10.19 -0.73 -6.96
C LEU A 67 -9.19 -0.47 -5.83
N TYR A 68 -7.93 -0.82 -6.05
CA TYR A 68 -6.85 -0.49 -5.12
C TYR A 68 -6.23 0.87 -5.43
N VAL A 69 -6.16 1.73 -4.41
CA VAL A 69 -5.53 3.05 -4.47
C VAL A 69 -4.34 3.11 -3.51
N ILE A 70 -3.43 4.06 -3.74
CA ILE A 70 -2.36 4.39 -2.77
C ILE A 70 -2.93 5.44 -1.81
N PRO A 71 -3.06 5.14 -0.50
CA PRO A 71 -3.60 6.10 0.46
C PRO A 71 -2.78 7.38 0.53
N ALA A 72 -3.45 8.54 0.62
CA ALA A 72 -2.78 9.84 0.74
C ALA A 72 -1.98 9.99 2.06
N ARG A 73 -2.39 9.26 3.10
CA ARG A 73 -1.68 9.15 4.37
C ARG A 73 -1.20 7.70 4.51
N LEU A 74 0.11 7.50 4.39
CA LEU A 74 0.75 6.30 4.93
C LEU A 74 0.57 6.35 6.45
N TYR A 75 0.14 5.25 7.07
CA TYR A 75 -0.05 5.17 8.51
C TYR A 75 1.30 5.36 9.23
N TYR A 76 1.65 6.62 9.54
CA TYR A 76 2.72 6.92 10.47
C TYR A 76 2.22 6.57 11.87
N TRP A 77 2.83 5.57 12.50
CA TRP A 77 2.69 5.36 13.94
C TRP A 77 3.20 6.63 14.63
N SER A 78 2.28 7.36 15.27
CA SER A 78 2.57 8.49 16.17
C SER A 78 3.24 8.01 17.45
#